data_AF-A0AAW6FKU4-F1
#
_entry.id   AF-A0AAW6FKU4-F1
#
_cell.length_a   1.000
_cell.length_b   1.000
_cell.length_c   1.000
_cell.angle_alpha   90.00
_cell.angle_beta   90.00
_cell.angle_gamma   90.00
#
_symmetry.space_group_name_H-M   'P 1'
#
loop_
_entity.id
_entity.type
_entity.pdbx_description
1 polymer ?
#
loop_
_entity_poly.entity_id
_entity_poly.type
_entity_poly.pdbx_seq_one_letter_code
_entity_poly.pdbx_strand_id
1 'polypeptide(L)'
;MKKIGLYMLLACLLLACQKEDGITPGTGFENLYTIQDDPNDSIQHKRYELYTTYGVPVFFNDTIGKVFVKTDVNGDSVFRYETLDLNWAFSGTNSGSVTYQVTRLTDPGLMMKSLRFAEIFLKNSQQALYPYALWLTEKCYQLSSAGVEQKEIISRYRNLMFSWINQINEEDMLEKAAGYRNEIVKLKVQNYSDELNAFNNMLDESLYDKNWGEFYPDERIPYWRSSASLQIWFPWPLVEEWEQDSSYRKEMMTYGNVTNPNWPEGVWTDEEFDNYALYCRGLVGTLGFVSYDPRYGNRFTPRNTDVDLELYLEEMMKYPRKQFLERWESSPLVIKKYEILYAIIRDELGVEL
;
A
#
# COMPACT_ATOMS: atom_id res chain seq x y z
N MET A 1 -68.45 27.19 29.38
CA MET A 1 -67.33 26.41 29.97
C MET A 1 -66.26 25.97 28.96
N LYS A 2 -66.60 25.63 27.70
CA LYS A 2 -65.61 25.18 26.68
C LYS A 2 -64.58 26.24 26.23
N LYS A 3 -64.90 27.55 26.30
CA LYS A 3 -63.96 28.62 25.91
C LYS A 3 -62.91 28.95 26.98
N ILE A 4 -63.23 28.77 28.27
CA ILE A 4 -62.32 29.07 29.38
C ILE A 4 -61.19 28.03 29.46
N GLY A 5 -61.51 26.75 29.20
CA GLY A 5 -60.49 25.70 29.09
C GLY A 5 -59.51 25.93 27.95
N LEU A 6 -59.97 26.49 26.82
CA LEU A 6 -59.11 26.81 25.68
C LEU A 6 -58.14 27.96 25.99
N TYR A 7 -58.60 29.01 26.70
CA TYR A 7 -57.72 30.11 27.12
C TYR A 7 -56.70 29.68 28.18
N MET A 8 -57.06 28.75 29.07
CA MET A 8 -56.12 28.21 30.06
C MET A 8 -55.05 27.32 29.41
N LEU A 9 -55.43 26.52 28.41
CA LEU A 9 -54.49 25.69 27.63
C LEU A 9 -53.55 26.56 26.77
N LEU A 10 -54.05 27.66 26.19
CA LEU A 10 -53.27 28.61 25.40
C LEU A 10 -52.27 29.40 26.28
N ALA A 11 -52.63 29.70 27.53
CA ALA A 11 -51.73 30.34 28.49
C ALA A 11 -50.61 29.41 28.98
N CYS A 12 -50.86 28.11 29.10
CA CYS A 12 -49.83 27.11 29.41
C CYS A 12 -48.81 26.93 28.27
N LEU A 13 -49.23 27.07 27.01
CA LEU A 13 -48.33 26.99 25.85
C LEU A 13 -47.35 28.16 25.76
N LEU A 14 -47.69 29.33 26.31
CA LEU A 14 -46.80 30.51 26.34
C LEU A 14 -45.76 30.46 27.46
N LEU A 15 -45.95 29.62 28.49
CA LEU A 15 -44.98 29.42 29.58
C LEU A 15 -43.93 28.34 29.25
N ALA A 16 -44.13 27.55 28.20
CA ALA A 16 -43.19 26.52 27.75
C ALA A 16 -42.02 27.09 26.92
N CYS A 17 -42.08 28.36 26.51
CA CYS A 17 -40.93 29.06 25.93
C CYS A 17 -40.10 29.75 27.01
N GLN A 18 -39.50 28.98 27.92
CA GLN A 18 -38.25 29.48 28.50
C GLN A 18 -37.19 29.43 27.40
N LYS A 19 -36.45 30.52 27.22
CA LYS A 19 -35.21 30.48 26.44
C LYS A 19 -34.34 29.43 27.09
N GLU A 20 -34.14 28.31 26.40
CA GLU A 20 -33.01 27.43 26.70
C GLU A 20 -31.77 28.32 26.67
N ASP A 21 -30.91 28.20 27.69
CA ASP A 21 -29.59 28.80 27.62
C ASP A 21 -28.98 28.35 26.28
N GLY A 22 -28.65 29.32 25.42
CA GLY A 22 -28.01 29.00 24.16
C GLY A 22 -26.79 28.17 24.48
N ILE A 23 -26.62 27.02 23.82
CA ILE A 23 -25.41 26.20 23.94
C ILE A 23 -24.26 27.10 23.54
N THR A 24 -23.61 27.72 24.52
CA THR A 24 -22.32 28.36 24.32
C THR A 24 -21.38 27.22 23.98
N PRO A 25 -20.78 27.19 22.77
CA PRO A 25 -19.75 26.21 22.48
C PRO A 25 -18.66 26.40 23.54
N GLY A 26 -18.55 25.44 24.46
CA GLY A 26 -17.52 25.47 25.49
C GLY A 26 -16.17 25.49 24.79
N THR A 27 -15.53 26.65 24.83
CA THR A 27 -14.08 26.91 24.70
C THR A 27 -13.27 25.88 23.89
N GLY A 28 -12.93 26.27 22.65
CA GLY A 28 -11.77 25.81 21.87
C GLY A 28 -11.50 24.30 21.87
N PHE A 29 -11.85 23.62 20.79
CA PHE A 29 -11.29 22.29 20.53
C PHE A 29 -9.76 22.41 20.47
N GLU A 30 -9.08 21.97 21.53
CA GLU A 30 -7.63 21.87 21.56
C GLU A 30 -7.18 20.93 20.44
N ASN A 31 -6.40 21.43 19.49
CA ASN A 31 -5.87 20.60 18.41
C ASN A 31 -4.69 19.78 18.95
N LEU A 32 -5.00 18.60 19.47
CA LEU A 32 -4.06 17.66 20.09
C LEU A 32 -2.97 17.16 19.13
N TYR A 33 -3.12 17.37 17.83
CA TYR A 33 -2.13 17.00 16.82
C TYR A 33 -1.04 18.04 16.60
N THR A 34 -1.17 19.24 17.19
CA THR A 34 -0.14 20.28 17.08
C THR A 34 1.11 19.87 17.85
N ILE A 35 2.26 19.84 17.16
CA ILE A 35 3.56 19.66 17.82
C ILE A 35 4.12 21.03 18.16
N GLN A 36 4.47 21.25 19.43
CA GLN A 36 5.14 22.47 19.90
C GLN A 36 6.66 22.27 19.89
N ASP A 37 7.41 23.34 19.63
CA ASP A 37 8.87 23.27 19.66
C ASP A 37 9.40 23.25 21.10
N ASP A 38 10.47 22.49 21.32
CA ASP A 38 11.37 22.64 22.46
C ASP A 38 12.81 22.51 21.94
N PRO A 39 13.49 23.64 21.66
CA PRO A 39 14.85 23.63 21.14
C PRO A 39 15.88 22.96 22.07
N ASN A 40 15.56 22.74 23.36
CA ASN A 40 16.46 22.09 24.30
C ASN A 40 16.30 20.55 24.32
N ASP A 41 15.24 20.03 23.70
CA ASP A 41 15.04 18.60 23.48
C ASP A 41 15.17 18.31 21.98
N SER A 42 16.29 17.71 21.59
CA SER A 42 16.59 17.42 20.19
C SER A 42 15.55 16.52 19.51
N ILE A 43 14.92 15.62 20.26
CA ILE A 43 13.89 14.73 19.75
C ILE A 43 12.60 15.52 19.54
N GLN A 44 12.21 16.35 20.51
CA GLN A 44 11.03 17.21 20.38
C GLN A 44 11.19 18.24 19.25
N HIS A 45 12.35 18.89 19.16
CA HIS A 45 12.67 19.81 18.09
C HIS A 45 12.57 19.14 16.72
N LYS A 46 13.14 17.93 16.55
CA LYS A 46 13.04 17.22 15.28
C LYS A 46 11.60 16.84 14.92
N ARG A 47 10.75 16.49 15.89
CA ARG A 47 9.31 16.29 15.65
C ARG A 47 8.62 17.58 15.18
N TYR A 48 8.98 18.72 15.78
CA TYR A 48 8.47 20.03 15.40
C TYR A 48 8.89 20.42 13.97
N GLU A 49 10.15 20.17 13.58
CA GLU A 49 10.62 20.37 12.20
C GLU A 49 9.80 19.55 11.18
N LEU A 50 9.52 18.27 11.48
CA LEU A 50 8.71 17.41 10.62
C LEU A 50 7.28 17.95 10.49
N TYR A 51 6.68 18.34 11.61
CA TYR A 51 5.32 18.88 11.62
C TYR A 51 5.23 20.20 10.84
N THR A 52 6.18 21.11 11.02
CA THR A 52 6.18 22.41 10.32
C THR A 52 6.51 22.31 8.85
N THR A 53 7.39 21.39 8.46
CA THR A 53 7.83 21.20 7.06
C THR A 53 6.79 20.43 6.24
N TYR A 54 6.24 19.35 6.80
CA TYR A 54 5.37 18.42 6.06
C TYR A 54 3.90 18.46 6.48
N GLY A 55 3.57 19.15 7.58
CA GLY A 55 2.23 19.12 8.16
C GLY A 55 1.88 17.82 8.88
N VAL A 56 2.86 16.93 9.09
CA VAL A 56 2.65 15.58 9.63
C VAL A 56 3.15 15.49 11.08
N PRO A 57 2.25 15.31 12.06
CA PRO A 57 2.65 15.09 13.45
C PRO A 57 3.16 13.67 13.64
N VAL A 58 4.25 13.54 14.42
CA VAL A 58 4.91 12.26 14.69
C VAL A 58 4.82 11.93 16.17
N PHE A 59 4.42 10.70 16.52
CA PHE A 59 4.25 10.24 17.90
C PHE A 59 5.05 8.97 18.18
N PHE A 60 5.51 8.82 19.42
CA PHE A 60 6.14 7.59 19.94
C PHE A 60 5.20 6.77 20.84
N ASN A 61 4.03 7.32 21.14
CA ASN A 61 3.01 6.72 21.97
C ASN A 61 1.66 6.72 21.25
N ASP A 62 0.79 5.79 21.63
CA ASP A 62 -0.57 5.69 21.12
C ASP A 62 -1.45 6.85 21.59
N THR A 63 -1.30 7.28 22.85
CA THR A 63 -2.07 8.39 23.40
C THR A 63 -1.48 9.74 22.95
N ILE A 64 -2.24 10.46 22.13
CA ILE A 64 -1.88 11.79 21.61
C ILE A 64 -2.11 12.86 22.68
N GLY A 65 -3.24 12.78 23.39
CA GLY A 65 -3.58 13.77 24.40
C GLY A 65 -4.82 13.40 25.21
N LYS A 66 -5.07 14.18 26.27
CA LYS A 66 -6.25 14.05 27.14
C LYS A 66 -6.89 15.42 27.35
N VAL A 67 -8.20 15.48 27.22
CA VAL A 67 -8.99 16.71 27.40
C VAL A 67 -9.95 16.49 28.57
N PHE A 68 -9.94 17.40 29.53
CA PHE A 68 -10.94 17.40 30.60
C PHE A 68 -12.32 17.71 30.00
N VAL A 69 -13.31 16.88 30.30
CA VAL A 69 -14.67 17.04 29.78
C VAL A 69 -15.57 17.68 30.81
N LYS A 70 -15.62 17.08 32.01
CA LYS A 70 -16.49 17.53 33.12
C LYS A 70 -16.11 16.83 34.42
N THR A 71 -16.69 17.30 35.51
CA THR A 71 -16.78 16.53 36.76
C THR A 71 -18.10 15.76 36.77
N ASP A 72 -18.08 14.49 37.17
CA ASP A 72 -19.29 13.67 37.27
C ASP A 72 -20.10 13.97 38.55
N VAL A 73 -21.21 13.26 38.73
CA VAL A 73 -22.12 13.43 39.88
C VAL A 73 -21.50 13.05 41.23
N ASN A 74 -20.38 12.32 41.22
CA ASN A 74 -19.65 11.90 42.41
C ASN A 74 -18.48 12.83 42.73
N GLY A 75 -18.20 13.82 41.89
CA GLY A 75 -17.05 14.72 42.04
C GLY A 75 -15.80 14.26 41.30
N ASP A 76 -15.87 13.19 40.50
CA ASP A 76 -14.73 12.63 39.78
C ASP A 76 -14.53 13.34 38.43
N SER A 77 -13.27 13.56 38.06
CA SER A 77 -12.92 14.18 36.78
C SER A 77 -13.05 13.20 35.62
N VAL A 78 -13.84 13.56 34.62
CA VAL A 78 -14.03 12.81 33.37
C VAL A 78 -13.15 13.39 32.28
N PHE A 79 -12.35 12.54 31.64
CA PHE A 79 -11.45 12.89 30.54
C PHE A 79 -11.85 12.18 29.25
N ARG A 80 -11.59 12.85 28.12
CA ARG A 80 -11.57 12.24 26.79
C ARG A 80 -10.13 12.08 26.34
N TYR A 81 -9.79 10.91 25.81
CA TYR A 81 -8.46 10.62 25.27
C TYR A 81 -8.53 10.60 23.75
N GLU A 82 -7.51 11.15 23.09
CA GLU A 82 -7.28 10.91 21.66
C GLU A 82 -6.13 9.91 21.54
N THR A 83 -6.37 8.81 20.83
CA THR A 83 -5.42 7.72 20.69
C THR A 83 -5.28 7.31 19.22
N LEU A 84 -4.08 6.92 18.82
CA LEU A 84 -3.82 6.22 17.58
C LEU A 84 -4.22 4.75 17.74
N ASP A 85 -5.17 4.31 16.92
CA ASP A 85 -5.69 2.94 16.94
C ASP A 85 -5.34 2.22 15.63
N LEU A 86 -4.73 1.04 15.76
CA LEU A 86 -4.40 0.15 14.64
C LEU A 86 -5.55 -0.78 14.25
N ASN A 87 -6.57 -0.93 15.10
CA ASN A 87 -7.76 -1.73 14.81
C ASN A 87 -8.81 -0.98 13.98
N TRP A 88 -8.64 0.34 13.81
CA TRP A 88 -9.51 1.17 12.97
C TRP A 88 -9.02 1.18 11.52
N ALA A 89 -9.47 0.20 10.74
CA ALA A 89 -9.19 0.12 9.30
C ALA A 89 -10.02 1.13 8.49
N PHE A 90 -9.70 1.29 7.20
CA PHE A 90 -10.38 2.24 6.32
C PHE A 90 -11.88 1.92 6.12
N SER A 91 -12.26 0.63 6.15
CA SER A 91 -13.64 0.15 5.92
C SER A 91 -14.37 -0.34 7.17
N GLY A 92 -13.80 -0.15 8.37
CA GLY A 92 -14.42 -0.56 9.64
C GLY A 92 -13.42 -0.86 10.75
N THR A 93 -13.89 -1.52 11.81
CA THR A 93 -13.03 -2.02 12.88
C THR A 93 -12.68 -3.49 12.66
N ASN A 94 -11.44 -3.88 12.91
CA ASN A 94 -11.02 -5.29 12.94
C ASN A 94 -11.62 -5.99 14.17
N SER A 95 -12.93 -6.26 14.16
CA SER A 95 -13.81 -6.73 15.26
C SER A 95 -13.31 -7.95 16.07
N GLY A 96 -12.14 -7.87 16.68
CA GLY A 96 -11.49 -8.92 17.48
C GLY A 96 -10.78 -10.02 16.68
N SER A 97 -10.77 -9.99 15.34
CA SER A 97 -10.08 -11.02 14.53
C SER A 97 -8.56 -10.92 14.60
N VAL A 98 -8.06 -9.72 14.93
CA VAL A 98 -6.65 -9.40 14.99
C VAL A 98 -6.37 -8.50 16.19
N THR A 99 -5.25 -8.72 16.88
CA THR A 99 -4.73 -7.81 17.93
C THR A 99 -3.33 -7.34 17.57
N TYR A 100 -3.00 -6.09 17.88
CA TYR A 100 -1.65 -5.56 17.71
C TYR A 100 -0.91 -5.47 19.03
N GLN A 101 0.28 -6.09 19.10
CA GLN A 101 1.20 -5.94 20.21
C GLN A 101 2.31 -4.98 19.82
N VAL A 102 2.27 -3.77 20.39
CA VAL A 102 3.23 -2.69 20.10
C VAL A 102 4.21 -2.53 21.24
N THR A 103 5.51 -2.48 20.93
CA THR A 103 6.56 -2.06 21.87
C THR A 103 6.88 -0.59 21.63
N ARG A 104 6.74 0.22 22.68
CA ARG A 104 7.03 1.66 22.63
C ARG A 104 8.49 1.91 22.33
N LEU A 105 8.74 2.96 21.55
CA LEU A 105 10.08 3.43 21.29
C LEU A 105 10.53 4.34 22.45
N THR A 106 11.60 3.96 23.16
CA THR A 106 12.09 4.70 24.35
C THR A 106 13.57 5.10 24.27
N ASP A 107 14.37 4.42 23.45
CA ASP A 107 15.80 4.73 23.29
C ASP A 107 15.99 6.02 22.46
N PRO A 108 16.66 7.07 22.98
CA PRO A 108 16.80 8.34 22.27
C PRO A 108 17.54 8.22 20.92
N GLY A 109 18.53 7.33 20.83
CA GLY A 109 19.27 7.10 19.59
C GLY A 109 18.37 6.51 18.50
N LEU A 110 17.57 5.51 18.84
CA LEU A 110 16.61 4.88 17.94
C LEU A 110 15.41 5.78 17.66
N MET A 111 14.96 6.63 18.60
CA MET A 111 13.99 7.69 18.32
C MET A 111 14.50 8.62 17.23
N MET A 112 15.71 9.14 17.36
CA MET A 112 16.29 10.04 16.37
C MET A 112 16.46 9.34 15.02
N LYS A 113 16.92 8.07 15.02
CA LYS A 113 16.99 7.25 13.80
C LYS A 113 15.62 7.08 13.13
N SER A 114 14.58 6.83 13.92
CA SER A 114 13.21 6.66 13.41
C SER A 114 12.62 7.97 12.88
N LEU A 115 12.95 9.11 13.50
CA LEU A 115 12.59 10.43 12.97
C LEU A 115 13.31 10.75 11.65
N ARG A 116 14.59 10.39 11.51
CA ARG A 116 15.30 10.50 10.23
C ARG A 116 14.64 9.64 9.15
N PHE A 117 14.27 8.41 9.48
CA PHE A 117 13.54 7.55 8.55
C PHE A 117 12.20 8.15 8.14
N ALA A 118 11.43 8.69 9.09
CA ALA A 118 10.19 9.41 8.81
C ALA A 118 10.42 10.62 7.88
N GLU A 119 11.49 11.38 8.09
CA GLU A 119 11.88 12.48 7.19
C GLU A 119 12.18 11.99 5.78
N ILE A 120 12.99 10.94 5.64
CA ILE A 120 13.33 10.34 4.34
C ILE A 120 12.06 9.89 3.64
N PHE A 121 11.15 9.22 4.34
CA PHE A 121 9.85 8.82 3.79
C PHE A 121 9.03 10.02 3.31
N LEU A 122 8.84 11.05 4.15
CA LEU A 122 8.03 12.23 3.79
C LEU A 122 8.65 13.03 2.65
N LYS A 123 9.97 13.25 2.67
CA LYS A 123 10.70 13.98 1.62
C LYS A 123 10.59 13.30 0.25
N ASN A 124 10.55 11.97 0.24
CA ASN A 124 10.47 11.17 -0.99
C ASN A 124 9.05 10.68 -1.29
N SER A 125 8.05 11.24 -0.62
CA SER A 125 6.64 10.99 -0.87
C SER A 125 5.96 12.28 -1.31
N GLN A 126 4.96 12.16 -2.18
CA GLN A 126 4.10 13.29 -2.53
C GLN A 126 3.13 13.57 -1.38
N GLN A 127 2.73 14.83 -1.23
CA GLN A 127 1.86 15.28 -0.14
C GLN A 127 0.53 14.49 -0.05
N ALA A 128 0.01 14.06 -1.19
CA ALA A 128 -1.13 13.13 -1.32
C ALA A 128 -0.99 11.82 -0.50
N LEU A 129 0.24 11.37 -0.30
CA LEU A 129 0.56 10.16 0.46
C LEU A 129 0.89 10.44 1.92
N TYR A 130 0.94 11.71 2.34
CA TYR A 130 1.23 12.05 3.72
C TYR A 130 0.13 11.49 4.62
N PRO A 131 0.50 10.71 5.65
CA PRO A 131 -0.47 10.24 6.62
C PRO A 131 -0.91 11.42 7.48
N TYR A 132 -2.10 11.30 8.05
CA TYR A 132 -2.59 12.30 9.00
C TYR A 132 -1.72 12.37 10.27
N ALA A 133 -1.15 11.23 10.70
CA ALA A 133 -0.16 11.16 11.77
C ALA A 133 0.81 9.98 11.53
N LEU A 134 2.06 10.14 11.96
CA LEU A 134 3.02 9.04 12.02
C LEU A 134 3.12 8.49 13.45
N TRP A 135 3.13 7.16 13.57
CA TRP A 135 3.40 6.47 14.82
C TRP A 135 4.68 5.64 14.70
N LEU A 136 5.73 6.04 15.41
CA LEU A 136 7.01 5.34 15.42
C LEU A 136 7.12 4.45 16.64
N THR A 137 7.32 3.15 16.43
CA THR A 137 7.39 2.14 17.50
C THR A 137 8.69 1.34 17.37
N GLU A 138 9.12 0.70 18.46
CA GLU A 138 10.28 -0.19 18.38
C GLU A 138 9.90 -1.46 17.61
N LYS A 139 8.77 -2.06 17.98
CA LYS A 139 8.28 -3.33 17.43
C LYS A 139 6.78 -3.28 17.28
N CYS A 140 6.27 -4.01 16.29
CA CYS A 140 4.86 -4.34 16.19
C CYS A 140 4.69 -5.79 15.72
N TYR A 141 3.80 -6.50 16.40
CA TYR A 141 3.32 -7.81 16.00
C TYR A 141 1.81 -7.78 15.77
N GLN A 142 1.37 -8.46 14.72
CA GLN A 142 -0.03 -8.77 14.46
C GLN A 142 -0.33 -10.18 14.96
N LEU A 143 -1.32 -10.32 15.84
CA LEU A 143 -1.77 -11.57 16.42
C LEU A 143 -3.11 -11.96 15.82
N SER A 144 -3.22 -13.16 15.24
CA SER A 144 -4.46 -13.69 14.67
C SER A 144 -4.58 -15.19 14.92
N SER A 145 -5.71 -15.80 14.52
CA SER A 145 -5.86 -17.26 14.54
C SER A 145 -4.88 -17.99 13.63
N ALA A 146 -4.34 -17.32 12.60
CA ALA A 146 -3.35 -17.88 11.68
C ALA A 146 -1.91 -17.85 12.24
N GLY A 147 -1.67 -17.10 13.32
CA GLY A 147 -0.35 -16.98 13.95
C GLY A 147 0.04 -15.55 14.29
N VAL A 148 1.33 -15.38 14.57
CA VAL A 148 1.97 -14.11 14.91
C VAL A 148 2.81 -13.63 13.73
N GLU A 149 2.59 -12.41 13.27
CA GLU A 149 3.29 -11.82 12.14
C GLU A 149 4.02 -10.53 12.57
N GLN A 150 5.27 -10.37 12.16
CA GLN A 150 6.02 -9.13 12.33
C GLN A 150 5.49 -8.06 11.37
N LYS A 151 5.17 -6.85 11.85
CA LYS A 151 4.66 -5.76 11.00
C LYS A 151 5.58 -4.55 11.03
N GLU A 152 6.31 -4.32 9.94
CA GLU A 152 7.19 -3.16 9.80
C GLU A 152 6.42 -1.88 9.46
N ILE A 153 5.32 -2.01 8.71
CA ILE A 153 4.45 -0.92 8.28
C ILE A 153 2.98 -1.29 8.50
N ILE A 154 2.20 -0.34 9.02
CA ILE A 154 0.73 -0.45 9.08
C ILE A 154 0.11 0.88 8.68
N SER A 155 -0.66 0.91 7.60
CA SER A 155 -1.44 2.08 7.17
C SER A 155 -2.90 1.97 7.62
N ARG A 156 -3.41 3.01 8.28
CA ARG A 156 -4.79 3.12 8.78
C ARG A 156 -5.35 4.50 8.47
N TYR A 157 -6.65 4.66 8.66
CA TYR A 157 -7.38 5.88 8.29
C TYR A 157 -6.74 7.18 8.80
N ARG A 158 -6.24 7.17 10.05
CA ARG A 158 -5.63 8.36 10.68
C ARG A 158 -4.14 8.26 10.94
N ASN A 159 -3.53 7.10 10.70
CA ASN A 159 -2.13 6.93 11.04
C ASN A 159 -1.40 5.96 10.13
N LEU A 160 -0.11 6.22 10.00
CA LEU A 160 0.86 5.30 9.43
C LEU A 160 1.87 4.96 10.52
N MET A 161 1.96 3.67 10.85
CA MET A 161 2.89 3.18 11.85
C MET A 161 4.11 2.57 11.17
N PHE A 162 5.30 2.93 11.66
CA PHE A 162 6.56 2.26 11.32
C PHE A 162 7.14 1.59 12.57
N SER A 163 7.69 0.40 12.39
CA SER A 163 8.42 -0.32 13.44
C SER A 163 9.65 -1.04 12.88
N TRP A 164 10.47 -1.60 13.76
CA TRP A 164 11.70 -2.33 13.40
C TRP A 164 12.76 -1.49 12.67
N ILE A 165 12.74 -0.16 12.83
CA ILE A 165 13.71 0.76 12.19
C ILE A 165 15.15 0.48 12.64
N ASN A 166 15.34 -0.17 13.79
CA ASN A 166 16.66 -0.61 14.24
C ASN A 166 17.31 -1.59 13.26
N GLN A 167 16.53 -2.38 12.51
CA GLN A 167 16.99 -3.38 11.55
C GLN A 167 17.36 -2.80 10.18
N ILE A 168 17.00 -1.54 9.90
CA ILE A 168 17.28 -0.89 8.62
C ILE A 168 18.63 -0.17 8.71
N ASN A 169 19.58 -0.47 7.81
CA ASN A 169 20.82 0.28 7.76
C ASN A 169 20.57 1.70 7.22
N GLU A 170 21.38 2.68 7.63
CA GLU A 170 21.20 4.07 7.18
C GLU A 170 21.27 4.22 5.65
N GLU A 171 22.13 3.43 5.00
CA GLU A 171 22.29 3.42 3.54
C GLU A 171 21.06 2.87 2.81
N ASP A 172 20.34 1.92 3.42
CA ASP A 172 19.17 1.27 2.84
C ASP A 172 17.86 2.04 3.12
N MET A 173 17.89 3.09 3.95
CA MET A 173 16.68 3.80 4.37
C MET A 173 15.90 4.41 3.21
N LEU A 174 16.60 4.93 2.19
CA LEU A 174 15.96 5.54 1.04
C LEU A 174 15.18 4.50 0.22
N GLU A 175 15.80 3.36 -0.05
CA GLU A 175 15.16 2.25 -0.76
C GLU A 175 13.98 1.69 0.04
N LYS A 176 14.18 1.46 1.35
CA LYS A 176 13.12 0.95 2.22
C LYS A 176 11.94 1.92 2.32
N ALA A 177 12.20 3.22 2.39
CA ALA A 177 11.15 4.25 2.38
C ALA A 177 10.39 4.28 1.05
N ALA A 178 11.07 4.10 -0.09
CA ALA A 178 10.42 3.97 -1.39
C ALA A 178 9.52 2.73 -1.45
N GLY A 179 9.99 1.58 -0.93
CA GLY A 179 9.18 0.37 -0.79
C GLY A 179 7.92 0.60 0.07
N TYR A 180 8.04 1.27 1.21
CA TYR A 180 6.88 1.61 2.05
C TYR A 180 5.90 2.57 1.38
N ARG A 181 6.38 3.54 0.62
CA ARG A 181 5.52 4.43 -0.17
C ARG A 181 4.72 3.64 -1.20
N ASN A 182 5.37 2.72 -1.89
CA ASN A 182 4.76 1.82 -2.87
C ASN A 182 3.66 0.97 -2.22
N GLU A 183 3.91 0.38 -1.05
CA GLU A 183 2.90 -0.35 -0.27
C GLU A 183 1.70 0.52 0.12
N ILE A 184 1.91 1.78 0.46
CA ILE A 184 0.81 2.71 0.77
C ILE A 184 -0.04 3.00 -0.47
N VAL A 185 0.58 3.19 -1.64
CA VAL A 185 -0.15 3.35 -2.90
C VAL A 185 -1.01 2.12 -3.16
N LYS A 186 -0.44 0.90 -3.02
CA LYS A 186 -1.19 -0.35 -3.18
C LYS A 186 -2.42 -0.40 -2.27
N LEU A 187 -2.25 -0.13 -0.97
CA LEU A 187 -3.35 -0.13 0.00
C LEU A 187 -4.39 0.95 -0.28
N LYS A 188 -3.98 2.12 -0.78
CA LYS A 188 -4.91 3.21 -1.11
C LYS A 188 -5.73 2.90 -2.36
N VAL A 189 -5.10 2.38 -3.42
CA VAL A 189 -5.77 1.98 -4.67
C VAL A 189 -6.88 0.95 -4.40
N GLN A 190 -6.66 0.00 -3.50
CA GLN A 190 -7.66 -1.01 -3.12
C GLN A 190 -8.96 -0.43 -2.53
N ASN A 191 -8.98 0.83 -2.09
CA ASN A 191 -10.21 1.46 -1.59
C ASN A 191 -11.12 2.02 -2.70
N TYR A 192 -10.68 1.99 -3.96
CA TYR A 192 -11.41 2.50 -5.12
C TYR A 192 -12.08 1.33 -5.87
N SER A 193 -13.01 0.65 -5.17
CA SER A 193 -13.62 -0.59 -5.67
C SER A 193 -14.39 -0.41 -6.98
N ASP A 194 -15.05 0.74 -7.15
CA ASP A 194 -15.88 1.01 -8.33
C ASP A 194 -15.02 1.21 -9.58
N GLU A 195 -13.90 1.93 -9.43
CA GLU A 195 -12.91 2.15 -10.47
C GLU A 195 -12.12 0.87 -10.77
N LEU A 196 -11.77 0.09 -9.73
CA LEU A 196 -11.10 -1.20 -9.89
C LEU A 196 -11.96 -2.24 -10.61
N ASN A 197 -13.29 -2.13 -10.61
CA ASN A 197 -14.13 -3.00 -11.42
C ASN A 197 -13.81 -2.89 -12.92
N ALA A 198 -13.39 -1.72 -13.41
CA ALA A 198 -12.98 -1.57 -14.81
C ALA A 198 -11.68 -2.33 -15.12
N PHE A 199 -10.74 -2.36 -14.17
CA PHE A 199 -9.50 -3.14 -14.28
C PHE A 199 -9.80 -4.64 -14.22
N ASN A 200 -10.56 -5.07 -13.21
CA ASN A 200 -10.87 -6.49 -12.96
C ASN A 200 -11.67 -7.11 -14.11
N ASN A 201 -12.61 -6.37 -14.70
CA ASN A 201 -13.46 -6.86 -15.78
C ASN A 201 -12.83 -6.70 -17.18
N MET A 202 -11.58 -6.24 -17.29
CA MET A 202 -10.90 -6.07 -18.58
C MET A 202 -10.55 -7.43 -19.21
N LEU A 203 -10.31 -8.44 -18.38
CA LEU A 203 -9.93 -9.79 -18.80
C LEU A 203 -11.02 -10.78 -18.42
N ASP A 204 -11.15 -11.84 -19.23
CA ASP A 204 -12.05 -12.95 -18.91
C ASP A 204 -11.46 -13.78 -17.76
N GLU A 205 -12.29 -14.16 -16.77
CA GLU A 205 -11.85 -14.94 -15.61
C GLU A 205 -11.20 -16.27 -16.00
N SER A 206 -11.53 -16.83 -17.18
CA SER A 206 -10.93 -18.07 -17.69
C SER A 206 -9.43 -17.95 -18.01
N LEU A 207 -8.88 -16.74 -18.09
CA LEU A 207 -7.46 -16.50 -18.31
C LEU A 207 -6.60 -16.68 -17.04
N TYR A 208 -7.23 -16.66 -15.86
CA TYR A 208 -6.53 -16.74 -14.57
C TYR A 208 -6.33 -18.20 -14.13
N ASP A 209 -5.27 -18.43 -13.35
CA ASP A 209 -4.91 -19.76 -12.79
C ASP A 209 -4.78 -20.85 -13.87
N LYS A 210 -4.12 -20.51 -14.99
CA LYS A 210 -3.91 -21.41 -16.12
C LYS A 210 -2.44 -21.63 -16.40
N ASN A 211 -2.11 -22.81 -16.93
CA ASN A 211 -0.78 -23.03 -17.45
C ASN A 211 -0.59 -22.22 -18.73
N TRP A 212 0.55 -21.53 -18.89
CA TRP A 212 0.84 -20.77 -20.11
C TRP A 212 0.75 -21.61 -21.40
N GLY A 213 1.09 -22.91 -21.31
CA GLY A 213 0.98 -23.85 -22.41
C GLY A 213 -0.44 -24.14 -22.89
N GLU A 214 -1.48 -23.81 -22.12
CA GLU A 214 -2.87 -23.93 -22.57
C GLU A 214 -3.22 -22.86 -23.61
N PHE A 215 -2.64 -21.67 -23.50
CA PHE A 215 -2.84 -20.58 -24.46
C PHE A 215 -1.90 -20.69 -25.66
N TYR A 216 -0.72 -21.27 -25.43
CA TYR A 216 0.34 -21.39 -26.42
C TYR A 216 0.76 -22.85 -26.62
N PRO A 217 -0.15 -23.74 -27.06
CA PRO A 217 0.10 -25.18 -27.15
C PRO A 217 1.14 -25.56 -28.21
N ASP A 218 1.39 -24.68 -29.17
CA ASP A 218 2.37 -24.86 -30.25
C ASP A 218 3.70 -24.15 -29.96
N GLU A 219 3.72 -23.21 -29.00
CA GLU A 219 4.95 -22.54 -28.62
C GLU A 219 5.86 -23.48 -27.83
N ARG A 220 7.16 -23.36 -28.09
CA ARG A 220 8.18 -24.16 -27.43
C ARG A 220 9.20 -23.27 -26.78
N ILE A 221 9.63 -23.59 -25.56
CA ILE A 221 10.77 -22.89 -24.99
C ILE A 221 12.08 -23.40 -25.64
N PRO A 222 12.94 -22.52 -26.18
CA PRO A 222 14.28 -22.86 -26.64
C PRO A 222 15.08 -23.46 -25.49
N TYR A 223 15.77 -24.56 -25.74
CA TYR A 223 16.50 -25.26 -24.68
C TYR A 223 17.58 -26.17 -25.27
N TRP A 224 18.62 -26.44 -24.48
CA TRP A 224 19.75 -27.27 -24.91
C TRP A 224 19.48 -28.77 -24.77
N ARG A 225 18.46 -29.16 -24.01
CA ARG A 225 18.09 -30.57 -23.77
C ARG A 225 16.70 -30.89 -24.30
N SER A 226 16.57 -31.98 -25.05
CA SER A 226 15.25 -32.49 -25.41
C SER A 226 14.56 -33.12 -24.19
N SER A 227 13.61 -32.41 -23.58
CA SER A 227 12.78 -32.88 -22.45
C SER A 227 11.35 -32.38 -22.62
N ALA A 228 10.37 -33.28 -22.71
CA ALA A 228 8.98 -32.95 -22.99
C ALA A 228 8.36 -31.95 -21.98
N SER A 229 8.73 -32.03 -20.69
CA SER A 229 8.26 -31.10 -19.64
C SER A 229 8.87 -29.70 -19.71
N LEU A 230 9.99 -29.57 -20.44
CA LEU A 230 10.71 -28.33 -20.71
C LEU A 230 10.51 -27.89 -22.16
N GLN A 231 9.52 -28.43 -22.85
CA GLN A 231 9.17 -28.00 -24.20
C GLN A 231 7.93 -27.13 -24.21
N ILE A 232 7.00 -27.29 -23.27
CA ILE A 232 5.83 -26.41 -23.15
C ILE A 232 6.30 -25.00 -22.79
N TRP A 233 5.82 -23.99 -23.53
CA TRP A 233 6.22 -22.60 -23.29
C TRP A 233 5.70 -22.05 -21.97
N PHE A 234 6.55 -21.26 -21.31
CA PHE A 234 6.24 -20.42 -20.16
C PHE A 234 7.30 -19.30 -20.09
N PRO A 235 7.04 -18.16 -19.43
CA PRO A 235 7.92 -16.99 -19.44
C PRO A 235 9.18 -17.13 -18.55
N TRP A 236 9.90 -18.24 -18.65
CA TRP A 236 11.20 -18.43 -17.97
C TRP A 236 12.23 -17.32 -18.26
N PRO A 237 12.37 -16.82 -19.51
CA PRO A 237 13.35 -15.78 -19.82
C PRO A 237 13.09 -14.47 -19.07
N LEU A 238 11.86 -14.24 -18.63
CA LEU A 238 11.45 -13.04 -17.93
C LEU A 238 11.59 -13.16 -16.41
N VAL A 239 11.91 -14.34 -15.87
CA VAL A 239 12.09 -14.53 -14.43
C VAL A 239 13.18 -13.61 -13.89
N GLU A 240 14.27 -13.36 -14.64
CA GLU A 240 15.32 -12.40 -14.23
C GLU A 240 14.84 -10.94 -14.18
N GLU A 241 13.75 -10.61 -14.89
CA GLU A 241 13.13 -9.28 -14.87
C GLU A 241 12.13 -9.13 -13.70
N TRP A 242 11.60 -10.25 -13.20
CA TRP A 242 10.58 -10.27 -12.15
C TRP A 242 11.13 -10.66 -10.77
N GLU A 243 12.19 -11.48 -10.75
CA GLU A 243 12.92 -11.95 -9.57
C GLU A 243 14.43 -11.77 -9.79
N GLN A 244 15.23 -11.77 -8.71
CA GLN A 244 16.68 -11.55 -8.79
C GLN A 244 17.53 -12.78 -9.16
N ASP A 245 16.95 -13.98 -9.38
CA ASP A 245 17.74 -15.19 -9.64
C ASP A 245 17.08 -16.15 -10.67
N SER A 246 17.44 -16.01 -11.95
CA SER A 246 17.09 -16.97 -13.01
C SER A 246 18.32 -17.47 -13.76
N SER A 247 18.40 -18.78 -13.99
CA SER A 247 19.51 -19.41 -14.71
C SER A 247 19.37 -19.40 -16.23
N TYR A 248 18.23 -18.96 -16.79
CA TYR A 248 17.90 -19.24 -18.19
C TYR A 248 18.84 -18.55 -19.19
N ARG A 249 19.14 -17.25 -19.03
CA ARG A 249 20.11 -16.55 -19.89
C ARG A 249 21.45 -17.26 -19.90
N LYS A 250 21.97 -17.57 -18.71
CA LYS A 250 23.23 -18.29 -18.55
C LYS A 250 23.20 -19.66 -19.24
N GLU A 251 22.10 -20.39 -19.16
CA GLU A 251 21.94 -21.67 -19.85
C GLU A 251 21.97 -21.51 -21.36
N MET A 252 21.26 -20.53 -21.92
CA MET A 252 21.24 -20.30 -23.36
C MET A 252 22.60 -19.82 -23.90
N MET A 253 23.33 -19.02 -23.12
CA MET A 253 24.68 -18.57 -23.47
C MET A 253 25.78 -19.62 -23.23
N THR A 254 25.48 -20.70 -22.50
CA THR A 254 26.46 -21.78 -22.24
C THR A 254 26.22 -22.99 -23.12
N TYR A 255 24.95 -23.37 -23.31
CA TYR A 255 24.56 -24.64 -23.93
C TYR A 255 23.72 -24.45 -25.19
N GLY A 256 23.01 -23.32 -25.32
CA GLY A 256 22.29 -22.96 -26.54
C GLY A 256 20.92 -23.58 -26.73
N ASN A 257 20.35 -23.36 -27.91
CA ASN A 257 19.06 -23.89 -28.34
C ASN A 257 19.25 -25.06 -29.33
N VAL A 258 18.59 -26.19 -29.07
CA VAL A 258 18.49 -27.31 -30.02
C VAL A 258 17.05 -27.82 -30.19
N THR A 259 16.08 -27.20 -29.51
CA THR A 259 14.71 -27.70 -29.41
C THR A 259 13.68 -26.86 -30.17
N ASN A 260 13.92 -25.55 -30.33
CA ASN A 260 12.98 -24.67 -31.00
C ASN A 260 13.55 -24.14 -32.33
N PRO A 261 13.02 -24.58 -33.48
CA PRO A 261 13.53 -24.18 -34.80
C PRO A 261 13.19 -22.74 -35.20
N ASN A 262 12.30 -22.05 -34.46
CA ASN A 262 11.94 -20.65 -34.74
C ASN A 262 12.98 -19.66 -34.20
N TRP A 263 13.96 -20.13 -33.43
CA TRP A 263 15.02 -19.33 -32.82
C TRP A 263 16.40 -19.86 -33.23
N PRO A 264 17.47 -19.04 -33.14
CA PRO A 264 18.82 -19.45 -33.54
C PRO A 264 19.24 -20.77 -32.88
N GLU A 265 19.82 -21.68 -33.66
CA GLU A 265 20.37 -22.93 -33.16
C GLU A 265 21.77 -22.70 -32.56
N GLY A 266 22.10 -23.42 -31.50
CA GLY A 266 23.37 -23.31 -30.81
C GLY A 266 23.39 -22.21 -29.74
N VAL A 267 24.60 -21.87 -29.29
CA VAL A 267 24.82 -20.92 -28.18
C VAL A 267 24.38 -19.52 -28.58
N TRP A 268 23.57 -18.89 -27.73
CA TRP A 268 23.05 -17.56 -27.98
C TRP A 268 24.00 -16.46 -27.52
N THR A 269 23.98 -15.36 -28.28
CA THR A 269 24.48 -14.04 -27.89
C THR A 269 23.48 -13.32 -26.97
N ASP A 270 23.92 -12.25 -26.30
CA ASP A 270 23.02 -11.41 -25.50
C ASP A 270 21.88 -10.81 -26.34
N GLU A 271 22.17 -10.38 -27.57
CA GLU A 271 21.17 -9.83 -28.48
C GLU A 271 20.09 -10.86 -28.86
N GLU A 272 20.48 -12.11 -29.14
CA GLU A 272 19.53 -13.18 -29.44
C GLU A 272 18.65 -13.51 -28.23
N PHE A 273 19.23 -13.51 -27.03
CA PHE A 273 18.46 -13.67 -25.81
C PHE A 273 17.48 -12.52 -25.59
N ASP A 274 17.94 -11.27 -25.72
CA ASP A 274 17.12 -10.07 -25.51
C ASP A 274 15.93 -10.04 -26.49
N ASN A 275 16.15 -10.46 -27.73
CA ASN A 275 15.10 -10.63 -28.73
C ASN A 275 14.07 -11.70 -28.32
N TYR A 276 14.52 -12.82 -27.74
CA TYR A 276 13.61 -13.86 -27.24
C TYR A 276 12.85 -13.42 -25.99
N ALA A 277 13.50 -12.69 -25.07
CA ALA A 277 12.85 -12.11 -23.91
C ALA A 277 11.77 -11.10 -24.33
N LEU A 278 12.05 -10.24 -25.32
CA LEU A 278 11.08 -9.32 -25.90
C LEU A 278 9.87 -10.06 -26.50
N TYR A 279 10.10 -11.15 -27.23
CA TYR A 279 9.03 -12.01 -27.75
C TYR A 279 8.18 -12.61 -26.62
N CYS A 280 8.82 -13.17 -25.58
CA CYS A 280 8.12 -13.72 -24.43
C CYS A 280 7.27 -12.66 -23.71
N ARG A 281 7.78 -11.42 -23.60
CA ARG A 281 7.03 -10.31 -23.02
C ARG A 281 5.78 -9.99 -23.84
N GLY A 282 5.91 -10.03 -25.17
CA GLY A 282 4.77 -9.90 -26.09
C GLY A 282 3.71 -10.98 -25.88
N LEU A 283 4.09 -12.25 -25.68
CA LEU A 283 3.14 -13.33 -25.38
C LEU A 283 2.43 -13.13 -24.03
N VAL A 284 3.14 -12.71 -22.99
CA VAL A 284 2.54 -12.39 -21.69
C VAL A 284 1.57 -11.21 -21.80
N GLY A 285 2.02 -10.13 -22.44
CA GLY A 285 1.24 -8.90 -22.62
C GLY A 285 0.04 -9.05 -23.57
N THR A 286 0.08 -10.01 -24.51
CA THR A 286 -1.05 -10.35 -25.38
C THR A 286 -2.26 -10.85 -24.57
N LEU A 287 -2.03 -11.52 -23.44
CA LEU A 287 -3.10 -11.93 -22.52
C LEU A 287 -3.48 -10.83 -21.51
N GLY A 288 -2.83 -9.67 -21.56
CA GLY A 288 -3.10 -8.55 -20.65
C GLY A 288 -2.48 -8.71 -19.25
N PHE A 289 -1.46 -9.55 -19.11
CA PHE A 289 -0.68 -9.71 -17.88
C PHE A 289 0.68 -9.00 -18.00
N VAL A 290 1.28 -8.68 -16.85
CA VAL A 290 2.65 -8.12 -16.78
C VAL A 290 3.65 -9.09 -16.17
N SER A 291 3.18 -10.19 -15.57
CA SER A 291 3.99 -11.20 -14.89
C SER A 291 3.23 -12.55 -14.73
N TYR A 292 3.83 -13.50 -14.03
CA TYR A 292 3.26 -14.80 -13.62
C TYR A 292 2.75 -14.80 -12.18
N ASP A 293 2.09 -15.88 -11.75
CA ASP A 293 1.71 -16.06 -10.35
C ASP A 293 2.92 -16.38 -9.46
N PRO A 294 3.22 -15.56 -8.43
CA PRO A 294 4.41 -15.76 -7.59
C PRO A 294 4.33 -16.99 -6.67
N ARG A 295 3.14 -17.55 -6.44
CA ARG A 295 2.96 -18.70 -5.54
C ARG A 295 3.04 -20.03 -6.27
N TYR A 296 2.47 -20.11 -7.47
CA TYR A 296 2.52 -21.31 -8.32
C TYR A 296 3.67 -21.26 -9.33
N GLY A 297 4.36 -20.12 -9.41
CA GLY A 297 5.58 -19.89 -10.16
C GLY A 297 5.33 -19.57 -11.62
N ASN A 298 6.44 -19.43 -12.35
CA ASN A 298 6.47 -18.99 -13.74
C ASN A 298 5.72 -19.84 -14.76
N ARG A 299 5.13 -20.97 -14.36
CA ARG A 299 4.31 -21.82 -15.23
C ARG A 299 2.85 -21.40 -15.32
N PHE A 300 2.40 -20.53 -14.42
CA PHE A 300 1.00 -20.15 -14.31
C PHE A 300 0.80 -18.66 -14.57
N THR A 301 -0.31 -18.33 -15.21
CA THR A 301 -0.84 -16.96 -15.23
C THR A 301 -1.22 -16.54 -13.80
N PRO A 302 -1.38 -15.23 -13.51
CA PRO A 302 -1.90 -14.77 -12.23
C PRO A 302 -3.14 -15.56 -11.81
N ARG A 303 -3.24 -15.97 -10.55
CA ARG A 303 -4.34 -16.85 -10.10
C ARG A 303 -5.70 -16.17 -9.97
N ASN A 304 -5.72 -14.85 -9.84
CA ASN A 304 -6.93 -14.04 -9.72
C ASN A 304 -6.64 -12.55 -9.97
N THR A 305 -7.70 -11.75 -9.97
CA THR A 305 -7.65 -10.28 -10.16
C THR A 305 -6.85 -9.57 -9.06
N ASP A 306 -6.86 -10.06 -7.83
CA ASP A 306 -6.11 -9.46 -6.72
C ASP A 306 -4.59 -9.56 -6.95
N VAL A 307 -4.11 -10.74 -7.35
CA VAL A 307 -2.69 -10.95 -7.68
C VAL A 307 -2.29 -10.15 -8.91
N ASP A 308 -3.15 -10.10 -9.93
CA ASP A 308 -2.92 -9.33 -11.14
C ASP A 308 -2.84 -7.82 -10.86
N LEU A 309 -3.72 -7.28 -10.00
CA LEU A 309 -3.63 -5.90 -9.52
C LEU A 309 -2.30 -5.63 -8.82
N GLU A 310 -1.88 -6.52 -7.91
CA GLU A 310 -0.62 -6.39 -7.19
C GLU A 310 0.58 -6.35 -8.15
N LEU A 311 0.63 -7.28 -9.11
CA LEU A 311 1.69 -7.36 -10.11
C LEU A 311 1.74 -6.11 -11.01
N TYR A 312 0.58 -5.58 -11.40
CA TYR A 312 0.52 -4.32 -12.16
C TYR A 312 1.07 -3.16 -11.36
N LEU A 313 0.65 -3.00 -10.10
CA LEU A 313 1.13 -1.91 -9.25
C LEU A 313 2.63 -1.99 -9.03
N GLU A 314 3.18 -3.19 -8.86
CA GLU A 314 4.62 -3.40 -8.77
C GLU A 314 5.35 -3.03 -10.06
N GLU A 315 4.88 -3.51 -11.22
CA GLU A 315 5.51 -3.18 -12.51
C GLU A 315 5.42 -1.68 -12.81
N MET A 316 4.31 -1.03 -12.46
CA MET A 316 4.14 0.43 -12.59
C MET A 316 5.12 1.23 -11.73
N MET A 317 5.51 0.71 -10.57
CA MET A 317 6.41 1.39 -9.64
C MET A 317 7.89 1.20 -9.98
N LYS A 318 8.23 0.26 -10.87
CA LYS A 318 9.61 0.04 -11.34
C LYS A 318 10.06 1.10 -12.36
N TYR A 319 9.11 1.65 -13.11
CA TYR A 319 9.42 2.47 -14.29
C TYR A 319 8.60 3.76 -14.29
N PRO A 320 9.22 4.92 -14.63
CA PRO A 320 8.46 6.11 -14.97
C PRO A 320 7.46 5.81 -16.11
N ARG A 321 6.30 6.47 -16.11
CA ARG A 321 5.22 6.25 -17.11
C ARG A 321 5.72 6.08 -18.55
N LYS A 322 6.60 6.97 -19.02
CA LYS A 322 7.14 6.91 -20.39
C LYS A 322 7.82 5.57 -20.68
N GLN A 323 8.66 5.09 -19.76
CA GLN A 323 9.39 3.83 -19.93
C GLN A 323 8.44 2.63 -19.85
N PHE A 324 7.43 2.67 -18.97
CA PHE A 324 6.40 1.63 -18.91
C PHE A 324 5.66 1.50 -20.25
N LEU A 325 5.23 2.64 -20.81
CA LEU A 325 4.48 2.65 -22.07
C LEU A 325 5.33 2.18 -23.26
N GLU A 326 6.60 2.58 -23.33
CA GLU A 326 7.54 2.09 -24.35
C GLU A 326 7.79 0.57 -24.19
N ARG A 327 7.95 0.09 -22.95
CA ARG A 327 8.19 -1.33 -22.64
C ARG A 327 7.03 -2.25 -23.05
N TRP A 328 5.79 -1.75 -22.97
CA TRP A 328 4.57 -2.50 -23.24
C TRP A 328 3.84 -2.03 -24.52
N GLU A 329 4.53 -1.31 -25.42
CA GLU A 329 3.92 -0.69 -26.60
C GLU A 329 3.17 -1.67 -27.52
N SER A 330 3.66 -2.92 -27.57
CA SER A 330 3.09 -4.00 -28.37
C SER A 330 1.93 -4.73 -27.68
N SER A 331 1.55 -4.33 -26.47
CA SER A 331 0.57 -5.01 -25.61
C SER A 331 -0.60 -4.09 -25.25
N PRO A 332 -1.59 -3.91 -26.16
CA PRO A 332 -2.69 -2.96 -25.97
C PRO A 332 -3.54 -3.22 -24.73
N LEU A 333 -3.72 -4.49 -24.32
CA LEU A 333 -4.45 -4.82 -23.10
C LEU A 333 -3.70 -4.36 -21.84
N VAL A 334 -2.38 -4.50 -21.84
CA VAL A 334 -1.53 -4.02 -20.75
C VAL A 334 -1.60 -2.51 -20.61
N ILE A 335 -1.50 -1.78 -21.73
CA ILE A 335 -1.62 -0.32 -21.74
C ILE A 335 -2.99 0.11 -21.21
N LYS A 336 -4.08 -0.55 -21.62
CA LYS A 336 -5.43 -0.20 -21.12
C LYS A 336 -5.57 -0.39 -19.61
N LYS A 337 -5.07 -1.51 -19.08
CA LYS A 337 -5.09 -1.78 -17.64
C LYS A 337 -4.22 -0.79 -16.87
N TYR A 338 -3.04 -0.48 -17.40
CA TYR A 338 -2.17 0.56 -16.88
C TYR A 338 -2.89 1.91 -16.78
N GLU A 339 -3.56 2.36 -17.84
CA GLU A 339 -4.22 3.67 -17.85
C GLU A 339 -5.38 3.76 -16.84
N ILE A 340 -6.10 2.66 -16.58
CA ILE A 340 -7.12 2.61 -15.51
C ILE A 340 -6.48 2.85 -14.15
N LEU A 341 -5.43 2.09 -13.81
CA LEU A 341 -4.75 2.23 -12.53
C LEU A 341 -4.05 3.59 -12.41
N TYR A 342 -3.45 4.07 -13.49
CA TYR A 342 -2.81 5.38 -13.53
C TYR A 342 -3.82 6.51 -13.31
N ALA A 343 -5.03 6.41 -13.85
CA ALA A 343 -6.11 7.36 -13.57
C ALA A 343 -6.47 7.36 -12.07
N ILE A 344 -6.62 6.20 -11.43
CA ILE A 344 -6.87 6.13 -9.97
C ILE A 344 -5.73 6.80 -9.20
N ILE A 345 -4.48 6.46 -9.53
CA ILE A 345 -3.31 6.93 -8.78
C ILE A 345 -3.10 8.43 -8.98
N ARG A 346 -3.29 8.94 -10.21
CA ARG A 346 -3.11 10.35 -10.50
C ARG A 346 -4.32 11.19 -10.09
N ASP A 347 -5.52 10.81 -10.50
CA ASP A 347 -6.71 11.65 -10.39
C ASP A 347 -7.36 11.53 -9.02
N GLU A 348 -7.41 10.32 -8.45
CA GLU A 348 -8.05 10.10 -7.16
C GLU A 348 -7.07 10.22 -5.98
N LEU A 349 -5.85 9.67 -6.14
CA LEU A 349 -4.84 9.78 -5.08
C LEU A 349 -4.03 11.07 -5.17
N GLY A 350 -3.93 11.73 -6.33
CA GLY A 350 -3.06 12.90 -6.51
C GLY A 350 -1.57 12.55 -6.53
N VAL A 351 -1.22 11.35 -7.03
CA VAL A 351 0.16 10.82 -7.06
C VAL A 351 0.64 10.64 -8.49
N GLU A 352 1.82 11.20 -8.80
CA GLU A 352 2.53 10.93 -10.04
C GLU A 352 3.51 9.75 -9.86
N LEU A 353 3.43 8.73 -10.72
CA LEU A 353 4.30 7.55 -10.71
C LEU A 353 5.51 7.69 -11.64
#